data_AF-A0AA46SUH5-F1
#
_entry.id   AF-A0AA46SUH5-F1
#
_cell.length_a   1.000
_cell.length_b   1.000
_cell.length_c   1.000
_cell.angle_alpha   90.00
_cell.angle_beta   90.00
_cell.angle_gamma   90.00
#
_symmetry.space_group_name_H-M   'P 1'
#
loop_
_entity.id
_entity.type
_entity.pdbx_description
1 polymer ?
#
loop_
_entity_poly.entity_id
_entity_poly.type
_entity_poly.pdbx_seq_one_letter_code
_entity_poly.pdbx_strand_id
1 'polypeptide(L)'
;MAELSAQAQKIFSEFGSEPDVTADQARNLLSIVNASPALVDQVNAAVAKGHVARIVPLTNPNAGGEYDAQNHAIRLPLARLTPVSPGQLPSATNMGEVTYALGHELQHGFNAEATKRALKQFDSDVGNISRGSGVRDYTEPLSTLLAQNRRDEAGAQIAGWNAVVSRVLASKPNATLEDIYKEQPGRMADFMDRSGRPVAFTLKPNLRLNADLTMSETPDNVEGMGQNFFDKEARNARLGANGNSDYANYYATNPVSHIAQVEHRQHPPQPGNDTPQIALNLSRLHLRESLLEENGLDLGRDRRPLPYFDTSTQPPVAGLLQHTADTHRHVSPLANGLPEPSTLPAQGAEAHRSDDPSLPGHPDHALLEQIRAGMRRVDADLGKAYDHDSERLSRSLLAACKDNRDMYPGTAGYSLSGNALERVDHVVLGKTGNLIAVQGALDDPAMKRAVVPVEQALATPVEQSDQKLALANQALGQEQQRTTQPELDRHLAAPTR
;
A
#
# COMPACT_ATOMS: atom_id res chain seq x y z
N MET A 1 -31.67 25.98 -15.52
CA MET A 1 -30.75 25.26 -14.59
C MET A 1 -31.21 23.83 -14.54
N ALA A 2 -30.30 22.86 -14.41
CA ALA A 2 -30.69 21.46 -14.20
C ALA A 2 -31.43 21.37 -12.86
N GLU A 3 -32.55 20.65 -12.82
CA GLU A 3 -33.33 20.41 -11.61
C GLU A 3 -33.42 18.92 -11.34
N LEU A 4 -33.47 18.54 -10.06
CA LEU A 4 -33.71 17.16 -9.67
C LEU A 4 -35.09 16.71 -10.18
N SER A 5 -35.14 15.54 -10.80
CA SER A 5 -36.37 14.87 -11.21
C SER A 5 -37.25 14.56 -9.98
N ALA A 6 -38.55 14.36 -10.20
CA ALA A 6 -39.47 14.01 -9.11
C ALA A 6 -39.05 12.73 -8.35
N GLN A 7 -38.47 11.76 -9.06
CA GLN A 7 -37.94 10.52 -8.45
C GLN A 7 -36.72 10.81 -7.58
N ALA A 8 -35.78 11.62 -8.06
CA ALA A 8 -34.62 12.03 -7.28
C ALA A 8 -35.04 12.86 -6.06
N GLN A 9 -35.95 13.83 -6.20
CA GLN A 9 -36.47 14.64 -5.09
C GLN A 9 -37.06 13.77 -3.98
N LYS A 10 -37.76 12.68 -4.34
CA LYS A 10 -38.31 11.71 -3.38
C LYS A 10 -37.22 11.09 -2.51
N ILE A 11 -36.07 10.72 -3.10
CA ILE A 11 -34.93 10.14 -2.35
C ILE A 11 -34.38 11.13 -1.31
N PHE A 12 -34.22 12.41 -1.66
CA PHE A 12 -33.76 13.42 -0.69
C PHE A 12 -34.80 13.73 0.39
N SER A 13 -36.09 13.66 0.05
CA SER A 13 -37.17 13.78 1.04
C SER A 13 -37.18 12.60 2.01
N GLU A 14 -36.95 11.38 1.52
CA GLU A 14 -36.86 10.17 2.33
C GLU A 14 -35.63 10.19 3.25
N PHE A 15 -34.49 10.70 2.77
CA PHE A 15 -33.31 10.92 3.62
C PHE A 15 -33.63 11.82 4.82
N GLY A 16 -34.45 12.86 4.66
CA GLY A 16 -34.89 13.71 5.77
C GLY A 16 -35.79 13.02 6.80
N SER A 17 -36.23 11.80 6.52
CA SER A 17 -37.02 10.94 7.43
C SER A 17 -36.20 9.79 8.01
N GLU A 18 -34.92 9.64 7.63
CA GLU A 18 -34.03 8.63 8.21
C GLU A 18 -33.75 8.94 9.70
N PRO A 19 -33.54 7.91 10.53
CA PRO A 19 -33.16 8.10 11.92
C PRO A 19 -31.96 9.02 12.06
N ASP A 20 -31.99 9.88 13.09
CA ASP A 20 -30.93 10.83 13.44
C ASP A 20 -30.66 11.95 12.42
N VAL A 21 -31.40 12.02 11.32
CA VAL A 21 -31.30 13.12 10.34
C VAL A 21 -32.14 14.31 10.80
N THR A 22 -31.48 15.47 10.96
CA THR A 22 -32.15 16.74 11.27
C THR A 22 -32.70 17.41 10.02
N ALA A 23 -33.73 18.25 10.19
CA ALA A 23 -34.29 19.04 9.08
C ALA A 23 -33.25 19.97 8.43
N ASP A 24 -32.28 20.48 9.20
CA ASP A 24 -31.19 21.30 8.67
C ASP A 24 -30.22 20.45 7.81
N GLN A 25 -29.85 19.24 8.24
CA GLN A 25 -28.99 18.35 7.45
C GLN A 25 -29.65 17.93 6.12
N ALA A 26 -30.95 17.60 6.14
CA ALA A 26 -31.69 17.27 4.92
C ALA A 26 -31.75 18.45 3.93
N ARG A 27 -32.05 19.67 4.45
CA ARG A 27 -32.05 20.89 3.64
C ARG A 27 -30.67 21.24 3.09
N ASN A 28 -29.63 21.02 3.90
CA ASN A 28 -28.24 21.27 3.51
C ASN A 28 -27.79 20.32 2.42
N LEU A 29 -28.11 19.02 2.50
CA LEU A 29 -27.80 18.07 1.44
C LEU A 29 -28.44 18.50 0.10
N LEU A 30 -29.73 18.83 0.12
CA LEU A 30 -30.44 19.28 -1.09
C LEU A 30 -29.82 20.57 -1.66
N SER A 31 -29.46 21.52 -0.80
CA SER A 31 -28.80 22.77 -1.19
C SER A 31 -27.41 22.54 -1.80
N ILE A 32 -26.64 21.59 -1.24
CA ILE A 32 -25.33 21.21 -1.76
C ILE A 32 -25.45 20.60 -3.16
N VAL A 33 -26.41 19.69 -3.36
CA VAL A 33 -26.65 19.04 -4.67
C VAL A 33 -27.06 20.06 -5.72
N ASN A 34 -28.04 20.91 -5.42
CA ASN A 34 -28.54 21.91 -6.37
C ASN A 34 -27.50 23.00 -6.72
N ALA A 35 -26.45 23.15 -5.92
CA ALA A 35 -25.35 24.06 -6.23
C ALA A 35 -24.41 23.52 -7.32
N SER A 36 -24.51 22.24 -7.71
CA SER A 36 -23.67 21.61 -8.74
C SER A 36 -24.55 21.03 -9.87
N PRO A 37 -24.66 21.71 -11.03
CA PRO A 37 -25.43 21.20 -12.17
C PRO A 37 -25.03 19.78 -12.60
N ALA A 38 -23.73 19.47 -12.64
CA ALA A 38 -23.26 18.12 -12.98
C ALA A 38 -23.71 17.07 -11.96
N LEU A 39 -23.75 17.42 -10.67
CA LEU A 39 -24.21 16.50 -9.63
C LEU A 39 -25.73 16.26 -9.73
N VAL A 40 -26.51 17.29 -10.07
CA VAL A 40 -27.94 17.15 -10.36
C VAL A 40 -28.17 16.18 -11.52
N ASP A 41 -27.42 16.33 -12.62
CA ASP A 41 -27.51 15.45 -13.78
C ASP A 41 -27.10 14.00 -13.43
N GLN A 42 -26.01 13.84 -12.67
CA GLN A 42 -25.52 12.53 -12.25
C GLN A 42 -26.51 11.82 -11.32
N VAL A 43 -27.09 12.54 -10.35
CA VAL A 43 -28.15 12.01 -9.48
C VAL A 43 -29.35 11.57 -10.30
N ASN A 44 -29.85 12.43 -11.19
CA ASN A 44 -30.99 12.10 -12.05
C ASN A 44 -30.72 10.85 -12.90
N ALA A 45 -29.54 10.77 -13.50
CA ALA A 45 -29.14 9.62 -14.31
C ALA A 45 -29.01 8.34 -13.47
N ALA A 46 -28.42 8.41 -12.27
CA ALA A 46 -28.26 7.27 -11.39
C ALA A 46 -29.62 6.73 -10.90
N VAL A 47 -30.54 7.61 -10.53
CA VAL A 47 -31.90 7.24 -10.13
C VAL A 47 -32.69 6.65 -11.30
N ALA A 48 -32.65 7.29 -12.48
CA ALA A 48 -33.37 6.82 -13.65
C ALA A 48 -32.90 5.44 -14.14
N LYS A 49 -31.61 5.13 -14.01
CA LYS A 49 -31.04 3.81 -14.33
C LYS A 49 -31.16 2.80 -13.18
N GLY A 50 -31.71 3.21 -12.04
CA GLY A 50 -31.88 2.36 -10.87
C GLY A 50 -30.59 2.04 -10.12
N HIS A 51 -29.50 2.79 -10.35
CA HIS A 51 -28.24 2.66 -9.61
C HIS A 51 -28.35 3.18 -8.17
N VAL A 52 -29.25 4.13 -7.91
CA VAL A 52 -29.50 4.65 -6.57
C VAL A 52 -31.00 4.66 -6.27
N ALA A 53 -31.35 4.06 -5.13
CA ALA A 53 -32.70 3.98 -4.61
C ALA A 53 -32.87 4.78 -3.31
N ARG A 54 -31.80 5.03 -2.54
CA ARG A 54 -31.87 5.78 -1.28
C ARG A 54 -30.53 6.41 -0.88
N ILE A 55 -30.61 7.42 -0.02
CA ILE A 55 -29.46 7.99 0.71
C ILE A 55 -29.72 7.77 2.19
N VAL A 56 -28.72 7.29 2.93
CA VAL A 56 -28.84 6.98 4.36
C VAL A 56 -27.63 7.50 5.15
N PRO A 57 -27.72 7.64 6.49
CA PRO A 57 -26.58 7.99 7.31
C PRO A 57 -25.43 6.98 7.20
N LEU A 58 -24.20 7.49 7.10
CA LEU A 58 -22.99 6.68 7.20
C LEU A 58 -22.70 6.32 8.66
N THR A 59 -22.46 5.02 8.90
CA THR A 59 -22.12 4.50 10.24
C THR A 59 -20.62 4.34 10.46
N ASN A 60 -19.82 4.29 9.38
CA ASN A 60 -18.37 4.22 9.44
C ASN A 60 -17.78 5.63 9.64
N PRO A 61 -17.17 5.95 10.79
CA PRO A 61 -16.67 7.29 11.08
C PRO A 61 -15.46 7.70 10.23
N ASN A 62 -14.81 6.75 9.55
CA ASN A 62 -13.56 6.98 8.81
C ASN A 62 -13.77 7.09 7.29
N ALA A 63 -14.98 6.90 6.78
CA ALA A 63 -15.28 7.03 5.35
C ALA A 63 -15.83 8.42 5.01
N GLY A 64 -15.51 8.91 3.80
CA GLY A 64 -16.07 10.17 3.26
C GLY A 64 -17.46 9.99 2.66
N GLY A 65 -17.78 8.76 2.25
CA GLY A 65 -19.02 8.26 1.69
C GLY A 65 -18.87 6.76 1.47
N GLU A 66 -19.98 6.05 1.27
CA GLU A 66 -19.95 4.65 0.81
C GLU A 66 -21.13 4.36 -0.13
N TYR A 67 -20.85 3.70 -1.25
CA TYR A 67 -21.87 3.12 -2.10
C TYR A 67 -22.11 1.64 -1.77
N ASP A 68 -23.37 1.26 -1.61
CA ASP A 68 -23.82 -0.10 -1.39
C ASP A 68 -24.55 -0.62 -2.61
N ALA A 69 -23.84 -1.41 -3.39
CA ALA A 69 -24.32 -2.01 -4.62
C ALA A 69 -25.44 -3.05 -4.40
N GLN A 70 -25.62 -3.59 -3.19
CA GLN A 70 -26.68 -4.56 -2.92
C GLN A 70 -28.02 -3.87 -2.69
N ASN A 71 -28.01 -2.76 -1.93
CA ASN A 71 -29.22 -2.02 -1.58
C ASN A 71 -29.42 -0.75 -2.43
N HIS A 72 -28.53 -0.50 -3.39
CA HIS A 72 -28.51 0.70 -4.24
C HIS A 72 -28.57 1.98 -3.37
N ALA A 73 -27.74 2.01 -2.33
CA ALA A 73 -27.78 3.05 -1.30
C ALA A 73 -26.47 3.82 -1.24
N ILE A 74 -26.55 5.15 -1.12
CA ILE A 74 -25.40 5.99 -0.80
C ILE A 74 -25.44 6.34 0.68
N ARG A 75 -24.31 6.16 1.38
CA ARG A 75 -24.12 6.54 2.78
C ARG A 75 -23.30 7.81 2.86
N LEU A 76 -23.78 8.80 3.62
CA LEU A 76 -23.06 10.06 3.84
C LEU A 76 -22.92 10.41 5.33
N PRO A 77 -21.77 10.98 5.75
CA PRO A 77 -21.55 11.37 7.13
C PRO A 77 -22.40 12.59 7.52
N LEU A 78 -23.34 12.40 8.46
CA LEU A 78 -24.23 13.47 8.94
C LEU A 78 -23.48 14.67 9.50
N ALA A 79 -22.33 14.44 10.14
CA ALA A 79 -21.48 15.51 10.68
C ALA A 79 -21.01 16.52 9.62
N ARG A 80 -20.91 16.12 8.34
CA ARG A 80 -20.55 17.02 7.24
C ARG A 80 -21.72 17.86 6.75
N LEU A 81 -22.95 17.44 7.05
CA LEU A 81 -24.18 18.16 6.72
C LEU A 81 -24.65 19.10 7.83
N THR A 82 -24.03 19.02 9.01
CA THR A 82 -24.36 19.85 10.16
C THR A 82 -24.04 21.32 9.87
N PRO A 83 -25.00 22.24 10.11
CA PRO A 83 -24.81 23.66 9.83
C PRO A 83 -23.83 24.29 10.83
N VAL A 84 -23.12 25.36 10.42
CA VAL A 84 -22.23 26.10 11.34
C VAL A 84 -23.01 26.86 12.44
N SER A 85 -24.28 27.16 12.18
CA SER A 85 -25.26 27.72 13.12
C SER A 85 -26.67 27.37 12.61
N PRO A 86 -27.69 27.28 13.48
CA PRO A 86 -29.04 26.89 13.05
C PRO A 86 -29.55 27.69 11.84
N GLY A 87 -30.05 26.98 10.83
CA GLY A 87 -30.53 27.59 9.58
C GLY A 87 -29.46 28.07 8.58
N GLN A 88 -28.16 27.94 8.90
CA GLN A 88 -27.07 28.23 7.96
C GLN A 88 -26.59 26.96 7.22
N LEU A 89 -25.76 27.14 6.20
CA LEU A 89 -25.10 26.03 5.52
C LEU A 89 -23.92 25.48 6.34
N PRO A 90 -23.41 24.27 6.02
CA PRO A 90 -22.14 23.78 6.54
C PRO A 90 -20.97 24.66 6.10
N SER A 91 -19.79 24.44 6.69
CA SER A 91 -18.58 25.12 6.23
C SER A 91 -18.30 24.83 4.75
N ALA A 92 -17.63 25.76 4.05
CA ALA A 92 -17.30 25.58 2.63
C ALA A 92 -16.58 24.25 2.36
N THR A 93 -15.61 23.88 3.19
CA THR A 93 -14.89 22.61 3.08
C THR A 93 -15.79 21.39 3.28
N ASN A 94 -16.76 21.44 4.20
CA ASN A 94 -17.72 20.35 4.37
C ASN A 94 -18.67 20.24 3.16
N MET A 95 -19.12 21.37 2.60
CA MET A 95 -19.93 21.36 1.38
C MET A 95 -19.13 20.81 0.18
N GLY A 96 -17.86 21.18 0.04
CA GLY A 96 -16.95 20.64 -0.96
C GLY A 96 -16.74 19.14 -0.79
N GLU A 97 -16.56 18.66 0.45
CA GLU A 97 -16.43 17.24 0.76
C GLU A 97 -17.69 16.45 0.40
N VAL A 98 -18.87 16.93 0.76
CA VAL A 98 -20.14 16.25 0.41
C VAL A 98 -20.38 16.26 -1.11
N THR A 99 -20.05 17.37 -1.78
CA THR A 99 -20.16 17.47 -3.25
C THR A 99 -19.26 16.44 -3.92
N TYR A 100 -18.00 16.35 -3.48
CA TYR A 100 -17.02 15.39 -4.00
C TYR A 100 -17.46 13.95 -3.73
N ALA A 101 -17.74 13.63 -2.47
CA ALA A 101 -18.11 12.29 -2.04
C ALA A 101 -19.36 11.81 -2.76
N LEU A 102 -20.41 12.63 -2.87
CA LEU A 102 -21.62 12.20 -3.56
C LEU A 102 -21.39 11.95 -5.05
N GLY A 103 -20.61 12.80 -5.74
CA GLY A 103 -20.24 12.57 -7.14
C GLY A 103 -19.42 11.28 -7.33
N HIS A 104 -18.53 10.99 -6.39
CA HIS A 104 -17.74 9.77 -6.32
C HIS A 104 -18.61 8.52 -6.09
N GLU A 105 -19.43 8.50 -5.02
CA GLU A 105 -20.29 7.35 -4.70
C GLU A 105 -21.32 7.05 -5.79
N LEU A 106 -21.85 8.08 -6.46
CA LEU A 106 -22.75 7.89 -7.61
C LEU A 106 -22.07 7.15 -8.76
N GLN A 107 -20.78 7.41 -8.99
CA GLN A 107 -20.02 6.76 -10.06
C GLN A 107 -19.83 5.27 -9.81
N HIS A 108 -19.63 4.85 -8.56
CA HIS A 108 -19.64 3.42 -8.21
C HIS A 108 -20.95 2.74 -8.61
N GLY A 109 -22.08 3.44 -8.55
CA GLY A 109 -23.36 2.93 -9.06
C GLY A 109 -23.35 2.60 -10.56
N PHE A 110 -22.73 3.45 -11.38
CA PHE A 110 -22.58 3.19 -12.82
C PHE A 110 -21.56 2.08 -13.11
N ASN A 111 -20.53 1.94 -12.26
CA ASN A 111 -19.49 0.94 -12.39
C ASN A 111 -19.87 -0.44 -11.82
N ALA A 112 -20.91 -0.51 -10.98
CA ALA A 112 -21.29 -1.69 -10.21
C ALA A 112 -21.47 -2.96 -11.07
N GLU A 113 -22.07 -2.84 -12.25
CA GLU A 113 -22.26 -3.98 -13.16
C GLU A 113 -20.94 -4.50 -13.75
N ALA A 114 -19.97 -3.62 -14.01
CA ALA A 114 -18.64 -4.02 -14.45
C ALA A 114 -17.86 -4.71 -13.30
N THR A 115 -17.92 -4.14 -12.10
CA THR A 115 -17.30 -4.72 -10.89
C THR A 115 -17.91 -6.09 -10.55
N LYS A 116 -19.24 -6.23 -10.65
CA LYS A 116 -19.93 -7.52 -10.49
C LYS A 116 -19.51 -8.57 -11.53
N ARG A 117 -19.34 -8.17 -12.80
CA ARG A 117 -18.83 -9.07 -13.84
C ARG A 117 -17.39 -9.51 -13.56
N ALA A 118 -16.52 -8.60 -13.11
CA ALA A 118 -15.15 -8.93 -12.75
C ALA A 118 -15.08 -9.91 -11.57
N LEU A 119 -15.90 -9.70 -10.52
CA LEU A 119 -15.99 -10.63 -9.38
C LEU A 119 -16.49 -12.02 -9.80
N LYS A 120 -17.51 -12.08 -10.69
CA LYS A 120 -18.01 -13.35 -11.22
C LYS A 120 -16.96 -14.08 -12.06
N GLN A 121 -16.22 -13.32 -12.88
CA GLN A 121 -15.13 -13.89 -13.67
C GLN A 121 -14.02 -14.43 -12.77
N PHE A 122 -13.63 -13.66 -11.74
CA PHE A 122 -12.65 -14.10 -10.74
C PHE A 122 -13.08 -15.40 -10.04
N ASP A 123 -14.31 -15.50 -9.55
CA ASP A 123 -14.84 -16.73 -8.91
C ASP A 123 -14.80 -17.93 -9.87
N SER A 124 -15.21 -17.72 -11.14
CA SER A 124 -15.13 -18.74 -12.18
C SER A 124 -13.69 -19.20 -12.44
N ASP A 125 -12.74 -18.26 -12.56
CA ASP A 125 -11.34 -18.57 -12.81
C ASP A 125 -10.70 -19.30 -11.64
N VAL A 126 -11.01 -18.88 -10.41
CA VAL A 126 -10.57 -19.56 -9.20
C VAL A 126 -11.11 -21.00 -9.15
N GLY A 127 -12.40 -21.19 -9.47
CA GLY A 127 -13.02 -22.51 -9.57
C GLY A 127 -12.44 -23.39 -10.69
N ASN A 128 -11.94 -22.81 -11.77
CA ASN A 128 -11.28 -23.53 -12.86
C ASN A 128 -9.85 -23.95 -12.49
N ILE A 129 -9.06 -23.00 -11.98
CA ILE A 129 -7.67 -23.21 -11.57
C ILE A 129 -7.61 -24.23 -10.43
N SER A 130 -8.47 -24.09 -9.41
CA SER A 130 -8.53 -25.01 -8.27
C SER A 130 -8.78 -26.47 -8.65
N ARG A 131 -9.41 -26.77 -9.80
CA ARG A 131 -9.63 -28.16 -10.25
C ARG A 131 -8.45 -28.76 -11.01
N GLY A 132 -7.41 -27.97 -11.31
CA GLY A 132 -6.20 -28.44 -11.98
C GLY A 132 -5.31 -29.32 -11.08
N SER A 133 -4.57 -30.25 -11.69
CA SER A 133 -3.67 -31.19 -10.99
C SER A 133 -2.20 -30.74 -10.94
N GLY A 134 -1.87 -29.59 -11.56
CA GLY A 134 -0.54 -28.99 -11.58
C GLY A 134 -0.50 -27.70 -10.77
N VAL A 135 0.51 -26.86 -11.03
CA VAL A 135 0.60 -25.53 -10.40
C VAL A 135 -0.65 -24.71 -10.72
N ARG A 136 -1.27 -24.20 -9.67
CA ARG A 136 -2.46 -23.37 -9.62
C ARG A 136 -2.04 -21.93 -9.35
N ASP A 137 -1.75 -21.23 -10.45
CA ASP A 137 -1.33 -19.83 -10.42
C ASP A 137 -2.54 -18.90 -10.46
N TYR A 138 -2.73 -18.12 -9.40
CA TYR A 138 -3.83 -17.18 -9.24
C TYR A 138 -3.47 -15.73 -9.57
N THR A 139 -2.26 -15.49 -10.10
CA THR A 139 -1.76 -14.15 -10.43
C THR A 139 -2.65 -13.44 -11.44
N GLU A 140 -3.02 -14.11 -12.55
CA GLU A 140 -3.80 -13.46 -13.61
C GLU A 140 -5.24 -13.09 -13.18
N PRO A 141 -6.01 -13.99 -12.51
CA PRO A 141 -7.32 -13.63 -11.97
C PRO A 141 -7.27 -12.46 -10.99
N LEU A 142 -6.29 -12.44 -10.08
CA LEU A 142 -6.12 -11.33 -9.12
C LEU A 142 -5.77 -10.03 -9.84
N SER A 143 -4.85 -10.07 -10.82
CA SER A 143 -4.46 -8.90 -11.59
C SER A 143 -5.65 -8.29 -12.34
N THR A 144 -6.49 -9.13 -12.95
CA THR A 144 -7.70 -8.69 -13.67
C THR A 144 -8.70 -8.01 -12.73
N LEU A 145 -8.95 -8.59 -11.55
CA LEU A 145 -9.87 -8.01 -10.57
C LEU A 145 -9.33 -6.70 -9.98
N LEU A 146 -8.06 -6.66 -9.58
CA LEU A 146 -7.42 -5.45 -9.06
C LEU A 146 -7.41 -4.32 -10.09
N ALA A 147 -7.16 -4.64 -11.36
CA ALA A 147 -7.25 -3.65 -12.45
C ALA A 147 -8.66 -3.09 -12.60
N GLN A 148 -9.71 -3.87 -12.32
CA GLN A 148 -11.08 -3.35 -12.31
C GLN A 148 -11.35 -2.44 -11.12
N ASN A 149 -10.93 -2.83 -9.92
CA ASN A 149 -11.09 -2.00 -8.72
C ASN A 149 -10.37 -0.65 -8.89
N ARG A 150 -9.16 -0.69 -9.46
CA ARG A 150 -8.39 0.51 -9.79
C ARG A 150 -9.10 1.45 -10.76
N ARG A 151 -9.74 0.91 -11.81
CA ARG A 151 -10.54 1.70 -12.75
C ARG A 151 -11.80 2.28 -12.12
N ASP A 152 -12.47 1.49 -11.27
CA ASP A 152 -13.69 1.91 -10.55
C ASP A 152 -13.40 3.13 -9.67
N GLU A 153 -12.36 3.03 -8.84
CA GLU A 153 -11.88 4.13 -7.99
C GLU A 153 -11.43 5.35 -8.80
N ALA A 154 -10.62 5.15 -9.85
CA ALA A 154 -10.14 6.24 -10.69
C ALA A 154 -11.28 7.01 -11.37
N GLY A 155 -12.26 6.29 -11.94
CA GLY A 155 -13.45 6.91 -12.52
C GLY A 155 -14.27 7.67 -11.48
N ALA A 156 -14.44 7.10 -10.29
CA ALA A 156 -15.15 7.75 -9.19
C ALA A 156 -14.43 9.01 -8.68
N GLN A 157 -13.09 9.04 -8.64
CA GLN A 157 -12.35 10.28 -8.35
C GLN A 157 -12.64 11.36 -9.41
N ILE A 158 -12.63 10.99 -10.70
CA ILE A 158 -12.93 11.93 -11.81
C ILE A 158 -14.35 12.50 -11.68
N ALA A 159 -15.33 11.67 -11.33
CA ALA A 159 -16.70 12.12 -11.10
C ALA A 159 -16.81 13.09 -9.90
N GLY A 160 -16.12 12.80 -8.79
CA GLY A 160 -16.03 13.70 -7.64
C GLY A 160 -15.39 15.05 -7.98
N TRP A 161 -14.32 15.05 -8.77
CA TRP A 161 -13.71 16.26 -9.33
C TRP A 161 -14.72 17.08 -10.14
N ASN A 162 -15.41 16.46 -11.08
CA ASN A 162 -16.38 17.14 -11.96
C ASN A 162 -17.55 17.74 -11.17
N ALA A 163 -18.01 17.07 -10.11
CA ALA A 163 -19.05 17.59 -9.23
C ALA A 163 -18.61 18.88 -8.53
N VAL A 164 -17.36 18.94 -8.05
CA VAL A 164 -16.80 20.14 -7.42
C VAL A 164 -16.55 21.25 -8.44
N VAL A 165 -15.97 20.94 -9.61
CA VAL A 165 -15.76 21.93 -10.67
C VAL A 165 -17.09 22.58 -11.09
N SER A 166 -18.13 21.78 -11.29
CA SER A 166 -19.46 22.28 -11.67
C SER A 166 -20.05 23.20 -10.60
N ARG A 167 -19.87 22.86 -9.31
CA ARG A 167 -20.27 23.72 -8.18
C ARG A 167 -19.55 25.07 -8.20
N VAL A 168 -18.23 25.05 -8.37
CA VAL A 168 -17.42 26.27 -8.39
C VAL A 168 -17.83 27.16 -9.55
N LEU A 169 -17.93 26.61 -10.76
CA LEU A 169 -18.30 27.36 -11.96
C LEU A 169 -19.71 27.93 -11.91
N ALA A 170 -20.65 27.25 -11.26
CA ALA A 170 -22.01 27.77 -11.06
C ALA A 170 -22.03 29.06 -10.23
N SER A 171 -21.10 29.21 -9.28
CA SER A 171 -20.97 30.41 -8.46
C SER A 171 -19.97 31.43 -9.00
N LYS A 172 -18.94 30.96 -9.72
CA LYS A 172 -17.82 31.74 -10.25
C LYS A 172 -17.48 31.24 -11.67
N PRO A 173 -18.12 31.76 -12.73
CA PRO A 173 -17.93 31.28 -14.09
C PRO A 173 -16.50 31.37 -14.64
N ASN A 174 -15.68 32.29 -14.10
CA ASN A 174 -14.27 32.47 -14.46
C ASN A 174 -13.34 31.91 -13.38
N ALA A 175 -13.67 30.76 -12.80
CA ALA A 175 -12.88 30.13 -11.76
C ALA A 175 -11.50 29.67 -12.27
N THR A 176 -10.56 29.64 -11.36
CA THR A 176 -9.19 29.15 -11.56
C THR A 176 -8.98 27.80 -10.86
N LEU A 177 -7.86 27.14 -11.12
CA LEU A 177 -7.45 25.93 -10.38
C LEU A 177 -7.32 26.18 -8.87
N GLU A 178 -6.93 27.39 -8.47
CA GLU A 178 -6.88 27.77 -7.05
C GLU A 178 -8.27 27.78 -6.41
N ASP A 179 -9.29 28.25 -7.13
CA ASP A 179 -10.67 28.27 -6.64
C ASP A 179 -11.18 26.84 -6.43
N ILE A 180 -10.91 25.94 -7.38
CA ILE A 180 -11.26 24.52 -7.28
C ILE A 180 -10.52 23.86 -6.10
N TYR A 181 -9.21 24.12 -5.97
CA TYR A 181 -8.41 23.54 -4.89
C TYR A 181 -8.94 23.90 -3.50
N LYS A 182 -9.40 25.15 -3.33
CA LYS A 182 -9.87 25.67 -2.04
C LYS A 182 -11.19 25.07 -1.56
N GLU A 183 -12.02 24.52 -2.44
CA GLU A 183 -13.28 23.87 -2.04
C GLU A 183 -13.02 22.62 -1.17
N GLN A 184 -12.03 21.80 -1.54
CA GLN A 184 -11.64 20.63 -0.76
C GLN A 184 -10.15 20.30 -0.97
N PRO A 185 -9.23 20.99 -0.26
CA PRO A 185 -7.79 20.84 -0.44
C PRO A 185 -7.25 19.41 -0.29
N GLY A 186 -7.88 18.60 0.57
CA GLY A 186 -7.48 17.21 0.81
C GLY A 186 -7.78 16.31 -0.38
N ARG A 187 -8.96 16.46 -1.00
CA ARG A 187 -9.34 15.74 -2.22
C ARG A 187 -8.56 16.24 -3.43
N MET A 188 -8.41 17.56 -3.56
CA MET A 188 -7.76 18.16 -4.74
C MET A 188 -6.25 17.93 -4.78
N ALA A 189 -5.62 17.53 -3.67
CA ALA A 189 -4.22 17.14 -3.64
C ALA A 189 -3.90 15.92 -4.53
N ASP A 190 -4.91 15.09 -4.84
CA ASP A 190 -4.75 13.94 -5.72
C ASP A 190 -4.72 14.34 -7.21
N PHE A 191 -5.13 15.56 -7.52
CA PHE A 191 -5.21 16.08 -8.89
C PHE A 191 -4.18 17.18 -9.16
N MET A 192 -3.78 17.91 -8.12
CA MET A 192 -2.99 19.13 -8.25
C MET A 192 -1.82 19.18 -7.28
N ASP A 193 -0.70 19.69 -7.78
CA ASP A 193 0.47 20.03 -6.98
C ASP A 193 0.44 21.51 -6.56
N ARG A 194 1.12 21.80 -5.45
CA ARG A 194 1.32 23.15 -4.92
C ARG A 194 2.80 23.44 -4.80
N SER A 195 3.26 24.51 -5.43
CA SER A 195 4.69 24.87 -5.40
C SER A 195 4.91 26.38 -5.47
N GLY A 196 6.14 26.82 -5.16
CA GLY A 196 6.56 28.20 -5.32
C GLY A 196 6.08 29.19 -4.24
N ARG A 197 6.51 30.45 -4.40
CA ARG A 197 6.07 31.62 -3.64
C ARG A 197 5.94 32.81 -4.62
N PRO A 198 4.73 33.35 -4.87
CA PRO A 198 3.43 32.90 -4.34
C PRO A 198 3.09 31.46 -4.75
N VAL A 199 2.19 30.81 -4.00
CA VAL A 199 1.82 29.41 -4.26
C VAL A 199 1.10 29.31 -5.61
N ALA A 200 1.66 28.52 -6.51
CA ALA A 200 1.02 28.11 -7.76
C ALA A 200 0.29 26.79 -7.55
N PHE A 201 -0.88 26.66 -8.20
CA PHE A 201 -1.68 25.43 -8.25
C PHE A 201 -1.61 24.89 -9.66
N THR A 202 -1.02 23.71 -9.83
CA THR A 202 -0.79 23.10 -11.14
C THR A 202 -1.40 21.72 -11.18
N LEU A 203 -2.13 21.39 -12.24
CA LEU A 203 -2.60 20.04 -12.48
C LEU A 203 -1.40 19.08 -12.57
N LYS A 204 -1.53 17.88 -12.00
CA LYS A 204 -0.52 16.83 -12.14
C LYS A 204 -0.34 16.48 -13.63
N PRO A 205 0.90 16.21 -14.08
CA PRO A 205 1.24 16.11 -15.50
C PRO A 205 0.61 14.91 -16.22
N ASN A 206 0.13 13.90 -15.47
CA ASN A 206 -0.55 12.71 -16.00
C ASN A 206 -2.07 12.90 -16.16
N LEU A 207 -2.60 14.10 -15.94
CA LEU A 207 -4.01 14.42 -16.08
C LEU A 207 -4.23 15.50 -17.15
N ARG A 208 -5.40 15.48 -17.77
CA ARG A 208 -5.82 16.49 -18.75
C ARG A 208 -7.24 16.96 -18.47
N LEU A 209 -7.40 18.28 -18.40
CA LEU A 209 -8.71 18.92 -18.27
C LEU A 209 -9.26 19.31 -19.64
N ASN A 210 -10.59 19.36 -19.70
CA ASN A 210 -11.34 20.02 -20.75
C ASN A 210 -11.22 21.55 -20.60
N ALA A 211 -11.69 22.30 -21.61
CA ALA A 211 -11.63 23.77 -21.59
C ALA A 211 -12.42 24.41 -20.43
N ASP A 212 -13.44 23.71 -19.93
CA ASP A 212 -14.28 24.11 -18.81
C ASP A 212 -13.77 23.56 -17.45
N LEU A 213 -12.49 23.14 -17.38
CA LEU A 213 -11.84 22.59 -16.18
C LEU A 213 -12.40 21.24 -15.70
N THR A 214 -13.42 20.68 -16.35
CA THR A 214 -13.86 19.30 -16.09
C THR A 214 -12.83 18.30 -16.62
N MET A 215 -12.93 17.05 -16.20
CA MET A 215 -12.06 15.97 -16.62
C MET A 215 -12.89 14.85 -17.24
N SER A 216 -12.59 14.52 -18.50
CA SER A 216 -13.20 13.39 -19.18
C SER A 216 -12.57 12.07 -18.71
N GLU A 217 -13.36 11.01 -18.55
CA GLU A 217 -12.89 9.63 -18.25
C GLU A 217 -12.23 8.98 -19.48
N THR A 218 -11.16 9.58 -19.98
CA THR A 218 -10.32 8.99 -21.02
C THR A 218 -9.42 7.91 -20.43
N PRO A 219 -8.92 6.92 -21.21
CA PRO A 219 -7.98 5.94 -20.72
C PRO A 219 -6.76 6.55 -20.01
N ASP A 220 -6.22 7.66 -20.54
CA ASP A 220 -5.08 8.37 -19.95
C ASP A 220 -5.44 9.01 -18.59
N ASN A 221 -6.61 9.64 -18.46
CA ASN A 221 -7.03 10.24 -17.19
C ASN A 221 -7.36 9.19 -16.13
N VAL A 222 -7.98 8.08 -16.54
CA VAL A 222 -8.25 6.93 -15.65
C VAL A 222 -6.94 6.31 -15.18
N GLU A 223 -5.95 6.15 -16.07
CA GLU A 223 -4.62 5.69 -15.68
C GLU A 223 -3.92 6.67 -14.75
N GLY A 224 -3.95 7.97 -15.06
CA GLY A 224 -3.38 9.02 -14.22
C GLY A 224 -3.99 9.04 -12.82
N MET A 225 -5.32 8.92 -12.71
CA MET A 225 -5.98 8.84 -11.40
C MET A 225 -5.74 7.51 -10.69
N GLY A 226 -5.60 6.40 -11.42
CA GLY A 226 -5.14 5.15 -10.85
C GLY A 226 -3.78 5.31 -10.14
N GLN A 227 -2.82 5.97 -10.79
CA GLN A 227 -1.50 6.26 -10.21
C GLN A 227 -1.58 7.24 -9.04
N ASN A 228 -2.38 8.29 -9.18
CA ASN A 228 -2.42 9.36 -8.19
C ASN A 228 -3.23 9.00 -6.93
N PHE A 229 -4.16 8.06 -7.03
CA PHE A 229 -5.07 7.69 -5.94
C PHE A 229 -4.94 6.23 -5.49
N PHE A 230 -5.16 5.27 -6.39
CA PHE A 230 -5.19 3.85 -6.03
C PHE A 230 -3.78 3.34 -5.72
N ASP A 231 -2.78 3.72 -6.51
CA ASP A 231 -1.39 3.24 -6.35
C ASP A 231 -0.62 3.99 -5.25
N LYS A 232 -1.31 4.78 -4.42
CA LYS A 232 -0.70 5.47 -3.28
C LYS A 232 -0.04 4.45 -2.35
N GLU A 233 1.19 4.76 -1.95
CA GLU A 233 1.88 4.01 -0.90
C GLU A 233 1.06 4.01 0.41
N ALA A 234 1.18 2.91 1.16
CA ALA A 234 0.48 2.69 2.42
C ALA A 234 0.56 3.87 3.42
N ARG A 235 1.71 4.55 3.53
CA ARG A 235 1.88 5.72 4.43
C ARG A 235 0.93 6.88 4.12
N ASN A 236 0.46 6.96 2.87
CA ASN A 236 -0.44 7.99 2.36
C ASN A 236 -1.89 7.50 2.35
N ALA A 237 -2.13 6.24 1.94
CA ALA A 237 -3.47 5.66 1.86
C ALA A 237 -4.06 5.33 3.25
N ARG A 238 -3.22 4.83 4.17
CA ARG A 238 -3.56 4.52 5.56
C ARG A 238 -4.83 3.67 5.72
N LEU A 239 -4.97 2.66 4.87
CA LEU A 239 -6.11 1.74 4.89
C LEU A 239 -5.86 0.57 5.85
N GLY A 240 -6.91 -0.24 6.04
CA GLY A 240 -6.87 -1.43 6.88
C GLY A 240 -7.04 -1.16 8.37
N ALA A 241 -7.18 -2.22 9.15
CA ALA A 241 -7.41 -2.14 10.60
C ALA A 241 -6.29 -1.40 11.35
N ASN A 242 -5.05 -1.51 10.85
CA ASN A 242 -3.87 -0.88 11.44
C ASN A 242 -3.52 0.48 10.80
N GLY A 243 -4.26 0.92 9.77
CA GLY A 243 -3.97 2.17 9.05
C GLY A 243 -2.60 2.17 8.34
N ASN A 244 -2.08 0.99 7.99
CA ASN A 244 -0.76 0.78 7.42
C ASN A 244 -0.79 0.09 6.04
N SER A 245 -1.97 -0.04 5.42
CA SER A 245 -2.12 -0.63 4.10
C SER A 245 -2.33 0.41 3.00
N ASP A 246 -2.09 -0.02 1.76
CA ASP A 246 -2.50 0.63 0.52
C ASP A 246 -3.77 -0.01 -0.07
N TYR A 247 -4.27 0.54 -1.19
CA TYR A 247 -5.48 0.06 -1.86
C TYR A 247 -5.29 -1.33 -2.45
N ALA A 248 -4.15 -1.62 -3.09
CA ALA A 248 -3.92 -2.92 -3.72
C ALA A 248 -4.03 -4.06 -2.69
N ASN A 249 -3.34 -3.92 -1.56
CA ASN A 249 -3.37 -4.91 -0.49
C ASN A 249 -4.72 -4.97 0.21
N TYR A 250 -5.36 -3.83 0.47
CA TYR A 250 -6.67 -3.77 1.11
C TYR A 250 -7.75 -4.46 0.25
N TYR A 251 -7.77 -4.17 -1.05
CA TYR A 251 -8.72 -4.77 -1.98
C TYR A 251 -8.41 -6.24 -2.31
N ALA A 252 -7.15 -6.68 -2.22
CA ALA A 252 -6.75 -8.06 -2.50
C ALA A 252 -7.03 -9.04 -1.34
N THR A 253 -7.15 -8.57 -0.10
CA THR A 253 -7.38 -9.45 1.07
C THR A 253 -8.60 -10.36 0.90
N ASN A 254 -9.73 -9.83 0.43
CA ASN A 254 -10.95 -10.63 0.23
C ASN A 254 -10.81 -11.66 -0.93
N PRO A 255 -10.33 -11.28 -2.13
CA PRO A 255 -10.01 -12.22 -3.20
C PRO A 255 -9.02 -13.34 -2.79
N VAL A 256 -7.94 -13.00 -2.07
CA VAL A 256 -6.95 -14.00 -1.60
C VAL A 256 -7.58 -14.92 -0.54
N SER A 257 -8.40 -14.38 0.36
CA SER A 257 -9.21 -15.17 1.30
C SER A 257 -10.12 -16.17 0.58
N HIS A 258 -10.78 -15.73 -0.50
CA HIS A 258 -11.62 -16.59 -1.31
C HIS A 258 -10.84 -17.73 -1.98
N ILE A 259 -9.67 -17.44 -2.56
CA ILE A 259 -8.76 -18.46 -3.12
C ILE A 259 -8.41 -19.49 -2.05
N ALA A 260 -8.01 -19.03 -0.85
CA ALA A 260 -7.64 -19.92 0.23
C ALA A 260 -8.79 -20.85 0.66
N GLN A 261 -9.99 -20.29 0.79
CA GLN A 261 -11.19 -21.07 1.14
C GLN A 261 -11.57 -22.08 0.06
N VAL A 262 -11.38 -21.76 -1.24
CA VAL A 262 -11.60 -22.70 -2.33
C VAL A 262 -10.57 -23.83 -2.29
N GLU A 263 -9.29 -23.50 -2.12
CA GLU A 263 -8.20 -24.47 -2.02
C GLU A 263 -8.39 -25.44 -0.86
N HIS A 264 -8.71 -24.96 0.34
CA HIS A 264 -9.03 -25.82 1.48
C HIS A 264 -10.20 -26.78 1.21
N ARG A 265 -11.23 -26.33 0.46
CA ARG A 265 -12.37 -27.18 0.11
C ARG A 265 -12.04 -28.24 -0.94
N GLN A 266 -11.25 -27.89 -1.95
CA GLN A 266 -10.95 -28.77 -3.09
C GLN A 266 -9.78 -29.72 -2.80
N HIS A 267 -8.80 -29.27 -2.01
CA HIS A 267 -7.56 -29.99 -1.71
C HIS A 267 -7.36 -30.12 -0.19
N PRO A 268 -8.24 -30.86 0.52
CA PRO A 268 -8.04 -31.10 1.94
C PRO A 268 -6.70 -31.85 2.15
N PRO A 269 -5.93 -31.52 3.20
CA PRO A 269 -4.63 -32.12 3.45
C PRO A 269 -4.68 -33.64 3.48
N GLN A 270 -3.80 -34.26 2.70
CA GLN A 270 -3.64 -35.71 2.65
C GLN A 270 -2.31 -36.07 3.32
N PRO A 271 -2.29 -37.07 4.24
CA PRO A 271 -1.05 -37.52 4.85
C PRO A 271 0.01 -37.88 3.79
N GLY A 272 1.17 -37.21 3.82
CA GLY A 272 2.28 -37.48 2.90
C GLY A 272 2.20 -36.75 1.54
N ASN A 273 1.27 -35.81 1.36
CA ASN A 273 1.23 -34.91 0.22
C ASN A 273 1.31 -33.46 0.71
N ASP A 274 2.54 -32.99 0.92
CA ASP A 274 2.79 -31.71 1.57
C ASP A 274 3.09 -30.57 0.56
N THR A 275 3.11 -30.83 -0.75
CA THR A 275 3.57 -29.83 -1.73
C THR A 275 2.45 -28.84 -2.09
N PRO A 276 2.61 -27.54 -1.76
CA PRO A 276 1.67 -26.52 -2.19
C PRO A 276 1.76 -26.40 -3.71
N GLN A 277 0.63 -26.51 -4.40
CA GLN A 277 0.58 -26.22 -5.83
C GLN A 277 0.11 -24.79 -6.10
N ILE A 278 -0.03 -23.94 -5.09
CA ILE A 278 -0.53 -22.57 -5.23
C ILE A 278 0.63 -21.64 -5.58
N ALA A 279 0.47 -20.83 -6.62
CA ALA A 279 1.42 -19.80 -7.02
C ALA A 279 0.75 -18.43 -7.05
N LEU A 280 1.50 -17.42 -6.61
CA LEU A 280 1.16 -15.99 -6.69
C LEU A 280 2.41 -15.24 -7.12
N ASN A 281 2.28 -14.16 -7.88
CA ASN A 281 3.39 -13.23 -8.12
C ASN A 281 3.10 -11.93 -7.37
N LEU A 282 3.59 -11.82 -6.14
CA LEU A 282 3.23 -10.71 -5.26
C LEU A 282 3.76 -9.37 -5.81
N SER A 283 4.94 -9.37 -6.42
CA SER A 283 5.50 -8.17 -7.04
C SER A 283 4.64 -7.64 -8.20
N ARG A 284 4.22 -8.52 -9.12
CA ARG A 284 3.34 -8.16 -10.25
C ARG A 284 1.98 -7.64 -9.78
N LEU A 285 1.50 -8.13 -8.64
CA LEU A 285 0.23 -7.71 -8.05
C LEU A 285 0.36 -6.50 -7.11
N HIS A 286 1.58 -6.04 -6.84
CA HIS A 286 1.89 -5.02 -5.82
C HIS A 286 1.39 -5.41 -4.41
N LEU A 287 1.43 -6.71 -4.09
CA LEU A 287 0.98 -7.26 -2.83
C LEU A 287 2.14 -7.58 -1.88
N ARG A 288 1.83 -7.63 -0.60
CA ARG A 288 2.72 -8.10 0.48
C ARG A 288 1.92 -9.00 1.40
N GLU A 289 2.45 -10.19 1.67
CA GLU A 289 1.83 -11.16 2.58
C GLU A 289 1.43 -10.52 3.92
N SER A 290 2.35 -9.76 4.52
CA SER A 290 2.10 -9.09 5.80
C SER A 290 0.92 -8.12 5.75
N LEU A 291 0.77 -7.35 4.67
CA LEU A 291 -0.34 -6.41 4.54
C LEU A 291 -1.66 -7.12 4.26
N LEU A 292 -1.66 -8.20 3.47
CA LEU A 292 -2.84 -9.04 3.27
C LEU A 292 -3.37 -9.58 4.61
N GLU A 293 -2.45 -10.07 5.45
CA GLU A 293 -2.74 -10.59 6.78
C GLU A 293 -3.15 -9.49 7.78
N GLU A 294 -2.47 -8.34 7.81
CA GLU A 294 -2.83 -7.23 8.68
C GLU A 294 -4.18 -6.59 8.31
N ASN A 295 -4.58 -6.70 7.04
CA ASN A 295 -5.93 -6.35 6.58
C ASN A 295 -7.00 -7.37 6.99
N GLY A 296 -6.63 -8.50 7.61
CA GLY A 296 -7.55 -9.51 8.13
C GLY A 296 -7.87 -10.62 7.13
N LEU A 297 -6.84 -11.33 6.66
CA LEU A 297 -7.00 -12.46 5.75
C LEU A 297 -7.84 -13.58 6.40
N ASP A 298 -8.90 -14.02 5.72
CA ASP A 298 -9.86 -15.01 6.23
C ASP A 298 -9.76 -16.34 5.46
N LEU A 299 -9.04 -17.31 6.02
CA LEU A 299 -8.97 -18.67 5.48
C LEU A 299 -10.27 -19.50 5.66
N GLY A 300 -11.30 -18.94 6.30
CA GLY A 300 -12.61 -19.54 6.51
C GLY A 300 -12.68 -20.49 7.70
N ARG A 301 -13.52 -21.53 7.58
CA ARG A 301 -13.70 -22.55 8.65
C ARG A 301 -12.43 -23.35 8.92
N ASP A 302 -11.68 -23.62 7.86
CA ASP A 302 -10.36 -24.23 7.96
C ASP A 302 -9.32 -23.11 8.09
N ARG A 303 -8.89 -22.87 9.33
CA ARG A 303 -7.98 -21.78 9.70
C ARG A 303 -6.51 -22.18 9.61
N ARG A 304 -6.20 -23.38 9.10
CA ARG A 304 -4.80 -23.82 8.97
C ARG A 304 -4.07 -22.90 7.99
N PRO A 305 -2.82 -22.52 8.28
CA PRO A 305 -2.05 -21.70 7.36
C PRO A 305 -1.93 -22.36 5.97
N LEU A 306 -2.11 -21.55 4.92
CA LEU A 306 -2.11 -22.01 3.54
C LEU A 306 -0.77 -21.68 2.88
N PRO A 307 0.05 -22.69 2.56
CA PRO A 307 1.32 -22.46 1.90
C PRO A 307 1.13 -22.11 0.42
N TYR A 308 2.01 -21.26 -0.11
CA TYR A 308 2.06 -20.89 -1.54
C TYR A 308 3.50 -20.60 -1.97
N PHE A 309 3.72 -20.48 -3.29
CA PHE A 309 4.96 -20.00 -3.86
C PHE A 309 4.79 -18.59 -4.42
N ASP A 310 5.60 -17.64 -3.93
CA ASP A 310 5.79 -16.35 -4.57
C ASP A 310 6.75 -16.48 -5.75
N THR A 311 6.19 -16.37 -6.95
CA THR A 311 6.87 -16.45 -8.24
C THR A 311 7.45 -15.10 -8.70
N SER A 312 7.48 -14.10 -7.82
CA SER A 312 8.15 -12.82 -8.08
C SER A 312 9.68 -12.93 -8.21
N THR A 313 10.26 -14.03 -7.72
CA THR A 313 11.69 -14.30 -7.72
C THR A 313 12.00 -15.64 -8.40
N GLN A 314 13.27 -15.84 -8.77
CA GLN A 314 13.76 -17.08 -9.33
C GLN A 314 14.98 -17.56 -8.52
N PRO A 315 14.91 -18.70 -7.79
CA PRO A 315 13.74 -19.57 -7.66
C PRO A 315 12.58 -18.92 -6.88
N PRO A 316 11.32 -19.38 -7.06
CA PRO A 316 10.20 -18.90 -6.26
C PRO A 316 10.42 -19.07 -4.76
N VAL A 317 9.94 -18.11 -3.97
CA VAL A 317 10.07 -18.11 -2.50
C VAL A 317 8.80 -18.71 -1.89
N ALA A 318 8.94 -19.60 -0.91
CA ALA A 318 7.79 -20.13 -0.18
C ALA A 318 7.22 -19.07 0.76
N GLY A 319 5.90 -18.93 0.75
CA GLY A 319 5.14 -18.10 1.70
C GLY A 319 4.06 -18.91 2.41
N LEU A 320 3.46 -18.30 3.44
CA LEU A 320 2.47 -18.96 4.28
C LEU A 320 1.38 -17.98 4.69
N LEU A 321 0.25 -18.05 3.99
CA LEU A 321 -0.92 -17.23 4.30
C LEU A 321 -1.59 -17.70 5.58
N GLN A 322 -1.77 -16.82 6.55
CA GLN A 322 -2.38 -17.14 7.84
C GLN A 322 -3.79 -16.57 7.98
N HIS A 323 -4.57 -17.23 8.84
CA HIS A 323 -5.86 -16.70 9.23
C HIS A 323 -5.67 -15.59 10.27
N THR A 324 -5.96 -14.37 9.87
CA THR A 324 -5.75 -13.15 10.68
C THR A 324 -6.99 -12.25 10.73
N ALA A 325 -8.13 -12.70 10.20
CA ALA A 325 -9.41 -11.99 10.25
C ALA A 325 -9.79 -11.50 11.66
N ASP A 326 -9.41 -12.27 12.69
CA ASP A 326 -9.70 -11.93 14.10
C ASP A 326 -8.59 -11.09 14.77
N THR A 327 -7.37 -11.06 14.20
CA THR A 327 -6.17 -10.56 14.88
C THR A 327 -5.56 -9.33 14.24
N HIS A 328 -5.71 -9.16 12.92
CA HIS A 328 -5.05 -8.12 12.13
C HIS A 328 -3.54 -8.04 12.35
N ARG A 329 -2.91 -9.18 12.64
CA ARG A 329 -1.48 -9.28 12.95
C ARG A 329 -0.86 -10.34 12.06
N HIS A 330 0.15 -9.94 11.30
CA HIS A 330 1.05 -10.86 10.65
C HIS A 330 1.87 -11.63 11.70
N VAL A 331 1.97 -12.95 11.57
CA VAL A 331 2.73 -13.79 12.51
C VAL A 331 3.71 -14.67 11.73
N SER A 332 4.96 -14.27 11.54
CA SER A 332 5.97 -15.25 11.12
C SER A 332 6.19 -16.24 12.29
N PRO A 333 6.07 -17.57 12.09
CA PRO A 333 7.06 -18.30 11.28
C PRO A 333 6.50 -19.41 10.36
N LEU A 334 7.27 -19.77 9.33
CA LEU A 334 7.36 -21.17 8.91
C LEU A 334 8.35 -21.87 9.83
N ALA A 335 7.86 -22.72 10.73
CA ALA A 335 8.67 -23.80 11.25
C ALA A 335 9.07 -24.70 10.07
N ASN A 336 10.35 -25.07 9.96
CA ASN A 336 10.88 -26.09 9.04
C ASN A 336 9.85 -27.19 8.74
N GLY A 337 9.37 -27.30 7.49
CA GLY A 337 8.47 -28.43 7.16
C GLY A 337 7.65 -28.40 5.88
N LEU A 338 7.72 -27.39 5.01
CA LEU A 338 7.11 -27.53 3.67
C LEU A 338 8.10 -28.28 2.75
N PRO A 339 7.68 -29.32 2.02
CA PRO A 339 8.54 -30.03 1.09
C PRO A 339 8.98 -29.08 -0.01
N GLU A 340 10.24 -29.22 -0.43
CA GLU A 340 10.73 -28.51 -1.59
C GLU A 340 9.87 -28.80 -2.83
N PRO A 341 9.63 -27.80 -3.69
CA PRO A 341 8.87 -27.99 -4.92
C PRO A 341 9.46 -29.15 -5.72
N SER A 342 8.59 -30.08 -6.13
CA SER A 342 8.98 -31.23 -6.93
C SER A 342 9.63 -30.78 -8.26
N THR A 343 10.95 -30.88 -8.29
CA THR A 343 11.88 -31.00 -9.43
C THR A 343 11.50 -30.28 -10.73
N LEU A 344 11.98 -29.05 -10.87
CA LEU A 344 12.63 -28.62 -12.12
C LEU A 344 14.10 -29.09 -12.06
N PRO A 345 14.72 -29.57 -13.15
CA PRO A 345 16.05 -30.16 -13.09
C PRO A 345 17.11 -29.14 -12.66
N ALA A 346 17.72 -29.40 -11.51
CA ALA A 346 18.78 -28.61 -10.92
C ALA A 346 20.13 -28.90 -11.59
N GLN A 347 20.73 -27.86 -12.17
CA GLN A 347 22.18 -27.73 -12.27
C GLN A 347 22.53 -26.35 -11.73
N GLY A 348 22.89 -26.26 -10.45
CA GLY A 348 23.33 -25.01 -9.82
C GLY A 348 23.18 -24.89 -8.28
N ALA A 349 22.46 -25.80 -7.63
CA ALA A 349 22.08 -25.66 -6.21
C ALA A 349 23.21 -25.79 -5.17
N GLU A 350 24.45 -26.06 -5.57
CA GLU A 350 25.59 -26.08 -4.64
C GLU A 350 26.17 -24.68 -4.37
N ALA A 351 25.75 -23.64 -5.11
CA ALA A 351 26.30 -22.29 -4.98
C ALA A 351 25.51 -21.35 -4.03
N HIS A 352 24.33 -21.73 -3.52
CA HIS A 352 23.46 -20.79 -2.76
C HIS A 352 23.33 -21.09 -1.26
N ARG A 353 23.92 -22.18 -0.74
CA ARG A 353 24.10 -22.36 0.71
C ARG A 353 25.24 -21.50 1.29
N SER A 354 25.97 -20.74 0.47
CA SER A 354 27.12 -19.92 0.89
C SER A 354 26.79 -18.48 1.29
N ASP A 355 25.54 -18.02 1.12
CA ASP A 355 25.15 -16.61 1.27
C ASP A 355 24.42 -16.27 2.59
N ASP A 356 24.25 -17.23 3.52
CA ASP A 356 23.69 -16.93 4.85
C ASP A 356 24.81 -16.47 5.81
N PRO A 357 24.78 -15.24 6.35
CA PRO A 357 25.79 -14.73 7.28
C PRO A 357 25.82 -15.46 8.63
N SER A 358 24.84 -16.33 8.93
CA SER A 358 24.88 -17.20 10.12
C SER A 358 25.90 -18.33 9.98
N LEU A 359 26.29 -18.67 8.75
CA LEU A 359 27.19 -19.78 8.47
C LEU A 359 28.66 -19.36 8.62
N PRO A 360 29.51 -20.20 9.26
CA PRO A 360 30.94 -19.89 9.44
C PRO A 360 31.73 -19.60 8.16
N GLY A 361 31.23 -20.02 6.99
CA GLY A 361 31.87 -19.78 5.69
C GLY A 361 31.53 -18.46 5.03
N HIS A 362 30.58 -17.68 5.56
CA HIS A 362 30.17 -16.41 4.96
C HIS A 362 31.16 -15.27 5.29
N PRO A 363 31.51 -14.39 4.34
CA PRO A 363 32.48 -13.31 4.57
C PRO A 363 32.12 -12.37 5.72
N ASP A 364 30.83 -12.14 5.96
CA ASP A 364 30.36 -11.28 7.06
C ASP A 364 30.05 -12.02 8.37
N HIS A 365 30.29 -13.32 8.44
CA HIS A 365 30.00 -14.11 9.64
C HIS A 365 30.74 -13.59 10.88
N ALA A 366 32.02 -13.22 10.72
CA ALA A 366 32.82 -12.66 11.81
C ALA A 366 32.26 -11.32 12.32
N LEU A 367 31.73 -10.49 11.43
CA LEU A 367 31.11 -9.22 11.77
C LEU A 367 29.78 -9.43 12.50
N LEU A 368 28.98 -10.40 12.06
CA LEU A 368 27.75 -10.79 12.73
C LEU A 368 28.01 -11.28 14.16
N GLU A 369 29.04 -12.12 14.37
CA GLU A 369 29.38 -12.60 15.71
C GLU A 369 29.84 -11.48 16.65
N GLN A 370 30.55 -10.46 16.15
CA GLN A 370 30.88 -9.27 16.92
C GLN A 370 29.64 -8.48 17.34
N ILE A 371 28.68 -8.33 16.42
CA ILE A 371 27.39 -7.68 16.70
C ILE A 371 26.58 -8.49 17.73
N ARG A 372 26.47 -9.81 17.55
CA ARG A 372 25.79 -10.72 18.50
C ARG A 372 26.41 -10.63 19.89
N ALA A 373 27.74 -10.61 19.98
CA ALA A 373 28.45 -10.44 21.25
C ALA A 373 28.16 -9.09 21.93
N GLY A 374 28.06 -8.01 21.14
CA GLY A 374 27.65 -6.69 21.63
C GLY A 374 26.19 -6.66 22.10
N MET A 375 25.28 -7.23 21.31
CA MET A 375 23.86 -7.29 21.64
C MET A 375 23.58 -8.12 22.89
N ARG A 376 24.33 -9.21 23.13
CA ARG A 376 24.27 -9.97 24.39
C ARG A 376 24.59 -9.11 25.62
N ARG A 377 25.50 -8.13 25.50
CA ARG A 377 25.80 -7.18 26.60
C ARG A 377 24.65 -6.18 26.79
N VAL A 378 24.10 -5.66 25.69
CA VAL A 378 22.92 -4.78 25.73
C VAL A 378 21.73 -5.48 26.39
N ASP A 379 21.46 -6.74 26.02
CA ASP A 379 20.40 -7.55 26.62
C ASP A 379 20.62 -7.78 28.11
N ALA A 380 21.86 -8.11 28.51
CA ALA A 380 22.22 -8.30 29.91
C ALA A 380 22.03 -7.02 30.74
N ASP A 381 22.39 -5.85 30.21
CA ASP A 381 22.18 -4.55 30.86
C ASP A 381 20.67 -4.23 31.01
N LEU A 382 19.82 -4.75 30.12
CA LEU A 382 18.36 -4.67 30.19
C LEU A 382 17.72 -5.80 31.04
N GLY A 383 18.53 -6.72 31.57
CA GLY A 383 18.05 -7.84 32.38
C GLY A 383 17.35 -8.95 31.59
N LYS A 384 17.61 -9.06 30.28
CA LYS A 384 17.06 -10.13 29.42
C LYS A 384 18.13 -11.02 28.81
N ALA A 385 17.73 -12.21 28.40
CA ALA A 385 18.60 -13.12 27.63
C ALA A 385 18.56 -12.78 26.13
N TYR A 386 19.55 -13.28 25.39
CA TYR A 386 19.55 -13.19 23.93
C TYR A 386 18.43 -14.06 23.35
N ASP A 387 17.57 -13.47 22.54
CA ASP A 387 16.37 -14.09 21.99
C ASP A 387 16.24 -13.83 20.48
N HIS A 388 15.10 -14.21 19.90
CA HIS A 388 14.85 -14.01 18.46
C HIS A 388 14.81 -12.53 18.05
N ASP A 389 14.38 -11.64 18.96
CA ASP A 389 14.37 -10.20 18.72
C ASP A 389 15.80 -9.63 18.72
N SER A 390 16.66 -10.12 19.62
CA SER A 390 18.09 -9.80 19.62
C SER A 390 18.78 -10.25 18.33
N GLU A 391 18.41 -11.40 17.78
CA GLU A 391 18.91 -11.87 16.47
C GLU A 391 18.46 -10.97 15.34
N ARG A 392 17.18 -10.60 15.31
CA ARG A 392 16.61 -9.70 14.31
C ARG A 392 17.26 -8.31 14.32
N LEU A 393 17.50 -7.77 15.52
CA LEU A 393 18.26 -6.54 15.71
C LEU A 393 19.70 -6.68 15.20
N SER A 394 20.34 -7.81 15.49
CA SER A 394 21.72 -8.10 15.07
C SER A 394 21.86 -8.17 13.54
N ARG A 395 20.89 -8.80 12.86
CA ARG A 395 20.87 -8.94 11.39
C ARG A 395 20.59 -7.61 10.69
N SER A 396 19.65 -6.83 11.23
CA SER A 396 19.37 -5.47 10.74
C SER A 396 20.59 -4.54 10.90
N LEU A 397 21.27 -4.63 12.04
CA LEU A 397 22.47 -3.84 12.31
C LEU A 397 23.64 -4.29 11.43
N LEU A 398 23.78 -5.58 11.12
CA LEU A 398 24.78 -6.10 10.18
C LEU A 398 24.61 -5.51 8.78
N ALA A 399 23.38 -5.47 8.27
CA ALA A 399 23.10 -4.85 6.98
C ALA A 399 23.47 -3.36 6.98
N ALA A 400 23.10 -2.64 8.05
CA ALA A 400 23.45 -1.22 8.20
C ALA A 400 24.96 -0.97 8.32
N CYS A 401 25.75 -1.93 8.84
CA CYS A 401 27.21 -1.86 8.85
C CYS A 401 27.81 -1.86 7.43
N LYS A 402 27.12 -2.46 6.45
CA LYS A 402 27.56 -2.50 5.05
C LYS A 402 26.92 -1.40 4.20
N ASP A 403 25.73 -0.94 4.58
CA ASP A 403 25.05 0.20 3.97
C ASP A 403 24.41 1.12 5.02
N ASN A 404 25.14 2.16 5.41
CA ASN A 404 24.73 3.18 6.36
C ASN A 404 24.25 4.48 5.69
N ARG A 405 23.88 4.45 4.41
CA ARG A 405 23.41 5.65 3.68
C ARG A 405 22.14 6.26 4.27
N ASP A 406 21.29 5.46 4.89
CA ASP A 406 20.09 5.92 5.59
C ASP A 406 20.42 6.91 6.74
N MET A 407 21.64 6.86 7.28
CA MET A 407 22.11 7.80 8.30
C MET A 407 22.52 9.17 7.72
N TYR A 408 22.80 9.26 6.42
CA TYR A 408 23.36 10.44 5.77
C TYR A 408 22.56 10.89 4.53
N PRO A 409 21.23 11.11 4.66
CA PRO A 409 20.37 11.43 3.53
C PRO A 409 20.82 12.73 2.85
N GLY A 410 20.96 12.69 1.52
CA GLY A 410 21.30 13.86 0.70
C GLY A 410 22.79 14.23 0.64
N THR A 411 23.70 13.39 1.18
CA THR A 411 25.14 13.63 1.06
C THR A 411 25.63 13.25 -0.35
N ALA A 412 25.96 14.25 -1.17
CA ALA A 412 26.56 14.02 -2.49
C ALA A 412 27.98 13.47 -2.35
N GLY A 413 28.31 12.42 -3.12
CA GLY A 413 29.63 11.79 -3.10
C GLY A 413 29.89 10.85 -1.92
N TYR A 414 28.84 10.32 -1.28
CA TYR A 414 28.97 9.32 -0.22
C TYR A 414 29.59 8.03 -0.75
N SER A 415 30.78 7.66 -0.28
CA SER A 415 31.43 6.39 -0.61
C SER A 415 30.93 5.28 0.31
N LEU A 416 30.33 4.23 -0.25
CA LEU A 416 29.84 3.09 0.53
C LEU A 416 31.04 2.32 1.09
N SER A 417 32.05 2.06 0.24
CA SER A 417 33.27 1.37 0.63
C SER A 417 34.10 2.14 1.67
N GLY A 418 34.15 3.47 1.58
CA GLY A 418 34.83 4.32 2.56
C GLY A 418 34.16 4.34 3.93
N ASN A 419 32.83 4.13 4.00
CA ASN A 419 32.05 4.29 5.23
C ASN A 419 31.51 2.98 5.83
N ALA A 420 31.57 1.86 5.10
CA ALA A 420 31.25 0.55 5.63
C ALA A 420 32.17 0.18 6.81
N LEU A 421 31.60 -0.57 7.75
CA LEU A 421 32.30 -1.09 8.92
C LEU A 421 32.90 -2.46 8.57
N GLU A 422 34.18 -2.61 8.88
CA GLU A 422 34.95 -3.84 8.70
C GLU A 422 34.96 -4.70 9.98
N ARG A 423 34.74 -4.05 11.12
CA ARG A 423 34.57 -4.68 12.44
C ARG A 423 33.62 -3.85 13.31
N VAL A 424 33.10 -4.46 14.36
CA VAL A 424 32.30 -3.77 15.39
C VAL A 424 33.00 -3.90 16.74
N ASP A 425 33.52 -2.78 17.23
CA ASP A 425 34.18 -2.69 18.54
C ASP A 425 33.14 -2.48 19.66
N HIS A 426 32.06 -1.75 19.38
CA HIS A 426 30.96 -1.50 20.32
C HIS A 426 29.57 -1.64 19.68
N VAL A 427 28.62 -2.21 20.42
CA VAL A 427 27.18 -2.14 20.14
C VAL A 427 26.54 -1.41 21.32
N VAL A 428 25.81 -0.32 21.04
CA VAL A 428 25.26 0.57 22.07
C VAL A 428 23.78 0.84 21.79
N LEU A 429 22.95 0.74 22.83
CA LEU A 429 21.57 1.20 22.79
C LEU A 429 21.51 2.69 23.18
N GLY A 430 21.16 3.54 22.22
CA GLY A 430 20.98 4.96 22.42
C GLY A 430 19.67 5.30 23.15
N LYS A 431 19.67 6.41 23.88
CA LYS A 431 18.49 6.89 24.65
C LYS A 431 17.27 7.25 23.79
N THR A 432 17.43 7.33 22.48
CA THR A 432 16.40 7.68 21.50
C THR A 432 15.82 6.45 20.77
N GLY A 433 16.03 5.24 21.29
CA GLY A 433 15.49 4.02 20.68
C GLY A 433 16.26 3.55 19.45
N ASN A 434 17.55 3.92 19.35
CA ASN A 434 18.42 3.52 18.24
C ASN A 434 19.48 2.53 18.72
N LEU A 435 19.71 1.48 17.96
CA LEU A 435 20.84 0.57 18.15
C LEU A 435 21.99 1.00 17.25
N ILE A 436 23.20 1.12 17.81
CA ILE A 436 24.36 1.72 17.15
C ILE A 436 25.52 0.73 17.18
N ALA A 437 26.08 0.42 16.01
CA ALA A 437 27.37 -0.25 15.88
C ALA A 437 28.47 0.78 15.66
N VAL A 438 29.61 0.62 16.35
CA VAL A 438 30.77 1.53 16.27
C VAL A 438 32.04 0.75 15.99
N GLN A 439 32.85 1.28 15.06
CA GLN A 439 34.23 0.87 14.81
C GLN A 439 35.16 2.01 15.26
N GLY A 440 36.12 1.72 16.14
CA GLY A 440 36.97 2.68 16.82
C GLY A 440 36.54 2.96 18.26
N ALA A 441 37.34 3.77 18.97
CA ALA A 441 37.00 4.20 20.33
C ALA A 441 35.82 5.19 20.31
N LEU A 442 34.95 5.14 21.32
CA LEU A 442 33.73 5.97 21.39
C LEU A 442 34.01 7.49 21.46
N ASP A 443 35.23 7.88 21.82
CA ASP A 443 35.71 9.26 21.91
C ASP A 443 36.63 9.67 20.74
N ASP A 444 36.86 8.78 19.78
CA ASP A 444 37.66 9.07 18.58
C ASP A 444 36.80 9.73 17.49
N PRO A 445 37.11 10.97 17.04
CA PRO A 445 36.39 11.64 15.96
C PRO A 445 36.44 10.88 14.62
N ALA A 446 37.40 9.97 14.43
CA ALA A 446 37.53 9.14 13.23
C ALA A 446 36.69 7.85 13.28
N MET A 447 35.89 7.63 14.34
CA MET A 447 35.07 6.43 14.46
C MET A 447 34.03 6.31 13.34
N LYS A 448 33.83 5.09 12.83
CA LYS A 448 32.72 4.78 11.91
C LYS A 448 31.54 4.24 12.69
N ARG A 449 30.32 4.54 12.22
CA ARG A 449 29.10 4.06 12.86
C ARG A 449 28.01 3.66 11.87
N ALA A 450 27.20 2.71 12.29
CA ALA A 450 25.94 2.36 11.67
C ALA A 450 24.82 2.42 12.71
N VAL A 451 23.63 2.85 12.30
CA VAL A 451 22.50 3.08 13.19
C VAL A 451 21.25 2.44 12.61
N VAL A 452 20.52 1.72 13.46
CA VAL A 452 19.17 1.22 13.14
C VAL A 452 18.19 1.63 14.23
N PRO A 453 16.99 2.15 13.88
CA PRO A 453 15.91 2.32 14.84
C PRO A 453 15.46 0.96 15.35
N VAL A 454 15.38 0.78 16.67
CA VAL A 454 15.03 -0.51 17.30
C VAL A 454 13.65 -0.99 16.87
N GLU A 455 12.65 -0.10 16.86
CA GLU A 455 11.28 -0.43 16.44
C GLU A 455 11.23 -0.93 14.98
N GLN A 456 11.95 -0.26 14.08
CA GLN A 456 12.04 -0.67 12.68
C GLN A 456 12.78 -2.01 12.54
N ALA A 457 13.89 -2.18 13.24
CA ALA A 457 14.68 -3.40 13.19
C ALA A 457 13.92 -4.60 13.78
N LEU A 458 13.11 -4.40 14.83
CA LEU A 458 12.20 -5.42 15.37
C LEU A 458 11.07 -5.79 14.40
N ALA A 459 10.63 -4.84 13.58
CA ALA A 459 9.63 -5.08 12.53
C ALA A 459 10.24 -5.63 11.21
N THR A 460 11.57 -5.70 11.09
CA THR A 460 12.26 -6.16 9.87
C THR A 460 12.57 -7.66 9.97
N PRO A 461 12.06 -8.53 9.07
CA PRO A 461 12.47 -9.94 8.99
C PRO A 461 13.98 -10.12 8.80
N VAL A 462 14.53 -11.21 9.35
CA VAL A 462 15.97 -11.52 9.25
C VAL A 462 16.37 -11.63 7.78
N GLU A 463 15.53 -12.26 6.98
CA GLU A 463 15.70 -12.48 5.55
C GLU A 463 15.75 -11.16 4.78
N GLN A 464 14.94 -10.16 5.19
CA GLN A 464 14.96 -8.84 4.59
C GLN A 464 16.27 -8.10 4.92
N SER A 465 16.77 -8.26 6.15
CA SER A 465 18.07 -7.73 6.54
C SER A 465 19.22 -8.43 5.79
N ASP A 466 19.11 -9.74 5.54
CA ASP A 466 20.11 -10.49 4.77
C ASP A 466 20.09 -10.13 3.28
N GLN A 467 18.90 -9.89 2.71
CA GLN A 467 18.79 -9.38 1.36
C GLN A 467 19.41 -7.99 1.23
N LYS A 468 19.17 -7.09 2.20
CA LYS A 468 19.84 -5.79 2.27
C LYS A 468 21.35 -5.94 2.37
N LEU A 469 21.83 -6.88 3.19
CA LEU A 469 23.25 -7.20 3.32
C LEU A 469 23.85 -7.66 1.98
N ALA A 470 23.19 -8.59 1.29
CA ALA A 470 23.64 -9.10 0.00
C ALA A 470 23.74 -7.99 -1.06
N LEU A 471 22.72 -7.11 -1.14
CA LEU A 471 22.74 -5.95 -2.03
C LEU A 471 23.85 -4.96 -1.66
N ALA A 472 24.07 -4.71 -0.37
CA ALA A 472 25.15 -3.86 0.12
C ALA A 472 26.52 -4.43 -0.28
N ASN A 473 26.74 -5.73 -0.12
CA ASN A 473 27.98 -6.40 -0.51
C ASN A 473 28.24 -6.35 -2.02
N GLN A 474 27.19 -6.50 -2.84
CA GLN A 474 27.31 -6.34 -4.30
C GLN A 474 27.72 -4.91 -4.66
N ALA A 475 27.07 -3.91 -4.05
CA ALA A 475 27.40 -2.50 -4.28
C ALA A 475 28.83 -2.15 -3.83
N LEU A 476 29.27 -2.67 -2.68
CA LEU A 476 30.63 -2.53 -2.18
C LEU A 476 31.66 -3.13 -3.14
N GLY A 477 31.42 -4.34 -3.66
CA GLY A 477 32.29 -4.97 -4.64
C GLY A 477 32.40 -4.19 -5.94
N GLN A 478 31.29 -3.62 -6.44
CA GLN A 478 31.29 -2.79 -7.64
C GLN A 478 32.03 -1.46 -7.43
N GLU A 479 31.90 -0.81 -6.27
CA GLU A 479 32.60 0.44 -5.96
C GLU A 479 34.12 0.21 -5.81
N GLN A 480 34.52 -0.88 -5.17
CA GLN A 480 35.93 -1.28 -5.04
C GLN A 480 36.58 -1.58 -6.39
N GLN A 481 35.86 -2.25 -7.30
CA GLN A 481 36.33 -2.50 -8.68
C GLN A 481 36.48 -1.20 -9.48
N ARG A 482 35.53 -0.26 -9.34
CA ARG A 482 35.58 1.05 -10.00
C ARG A 482 36.68 1.98 -9.47
N THR A 483 37.12 1.81 -8.23
CA THR A 483 38.23 2.59 -7.65
C THR A 483 39.59 2.01 -8.02
N THR A 484 39.71 0.69 -8.27
CA THR A 484 40.96 0.05 -8.72
C THR A 484 41.21 0.14 -10.22
N GLN A 485 40.18 0.24 -11.07
CA GLN A 485 40.32 0.37 -12.54
C GLN A 485 41.07 1.64 -13.00
N PRO A 486 40.80 2.84 -12.44
CA PRO A 486 41.54 4.06 -12.79
C PRO A 486 43.01 4.07 -12.34
N GLU A 487 43.36 3.31 -11.29
CA GLU A 487 44.75 3.17 -10.83
C GLU A 487 45.55 2.25 -11.76
N LEU A 488 44.98 1.14 -12.22
CA LEU A 488 45.62 0.26 -13.21
C LEU A 488 45.85 0.97 -14.56
N ASP A 489 44.87 1.72 -15.06
CA ASP A 489 45.02 2.49 -16.31
C ASP A 489 46.02 3.66 -16.17
N ARG A 490 46.16 4.26 -14.98
CA ARG A 490 47.21 5.26 -14.70
C ARG A 490 48.61 4.66 -14.63
N HIS A 491 48.76 3.44 -14.09
CA HIS A 491 50.04 2.74 -14.05
C HIS A 491 50.48 2.22 -15.43
N LEU A 492 49.54 1.94 -16.34
CA LEU A 492 49.81 1.56 -17.74
C LEU A 492 50.06 2.77 -18.68
N ALA A 493 49.66 3.98 -18.28
CA ALA A 493 49.82 5.21 -19.07
C ALA A 493 50.98 6.11 -18.62
N ALA A 494 51.76 5.74 -17.60
CA ALA A 494 52.96 6.47 -17.22
C ALA A 494 54.10 6.18 -18.23
N PRO A 495 54.60 7.18 -18.99
CA PRO A 495 55.76 6.96 -19.85
C PRO A 495 56.98 6.70 -18.97
N THR A 496 57.62 5.55 -19.19
CA THR A 496 58.95 5.23 -18.69
C THR A 496 59.90 6.36 -19.10
N ARG A 497 60.51 7.03 -18.12
CA ARG A 497 61.52 8.06 -18.36
C ARG A 497 62.91 7.49 -18.18
#